data_AF-A0A836I8T5-F1
#
_entry.id   AF-A0A836I8T5-F1
#
_cell.length_a   1.000
_cell.length_b   1.000
_cell.length_c   1.000
_cell.angle_alpha   90.00
_cell.angle_beta   90.00
_cell.angle_gamma   90.00
#
_symmetry.space_group_name_H-M   'P 1'
#
loop_
_entity.id
_entity.type
_entity.pdbx_description
1 polymer ?
#
loop_
_entity_poly.entity_id
_entity_poly.type
_entity_poly.pdbx_seq_one_letter_code
_entity_poly.pdbx_strand_id
1 'polypeptide(L)'
;METGDQRAQVAINGFIGSILIAVGSIVYVLWAVLPDELLHQMHLTYYPDRYWAVAMPAILVMFLFHYFTTSWLLVLVTTHPLTDGRCVTDVDSKPEKEIEVGALADSSSSVPPWVDIPVSVASHLLFEPWNAKVR
;
A
#
# COMPACT_ATOMS: atom_id res chain seq x y z
N MET A 1 7.16 21.20 13.63
CA MET A 1 6.06 21.92 12.96
C MET A 1 6.12 21.75 11.44
N GLU A 2 7.30 21.70 10.79
CA GLU A 2 7.45 21.44 9.34
C GLU A 2 6.85 20.12 8.82
N THR A 3 6.97 19.02 9.59
CA THR A 3 6.48 17.70 9.16
C THR A 3 4.97 17.59 9.04
N GLY A 4 4.21 18.45 9.75
CA GLY A 4 2.75 18.50 9.65
C GLY A 4 2.27 19.15 8.34
N ASP A 5 2.95 20.22 7.93
CA ASP A 5 2.63 20.95 6.70
C ASP A 5 2.91 20.09 5.45
N GLN A 6 4.05 19.37 5.44
CA GLN A 6 4.42 18.48 4.35
C GLN A 6 3.44 17.32 4.15
N ARG A 7 2.92 16.73 5.24
CA ARG A 7 1.89 15.67 5.16
C ARG A 7 0.57 16.18 4.61
N ALA A 8 0.15 17.39 5.02
CA ALA A 8 -1.05 18.03 4.50
C ALA A 8 -0.93 18.31 2.99
N GLN A 9 0.22 18.81 2.54
CA GLN A 9 0.49 19.04 1.12
C GLN A 9 0.43 17.75 0.29
N VAL A 10 0.98 16.63 0.78
CA VAL A 10 0.89 15.33 0.10
C VAL A 10 -0.56 14.88 -0.07
N ALA A 11 -1.39 15.03 0.97
CA ALA A 11 -2.81 14.68 0.91
C ALA A 11 -3.59 15.56 -0.10
N ILE A 12 -3.32 16.88 -0.11
CA ILE A 12 -3.94 17.81 -1.04
C ILE A 12 -3.55 17.49 -2.48
N ASN A 13 -2.27 17.22 -2.74
CA ASN A 13 -1.79 16.86 -4.08
C ASN A 13 -2.39 15.55 -4.56
N GLY A 14 -2.52 14.55 -3.68
CA GLY A 14 -3.19 13.28 -3.99
C GLY A 14 -4.67 13.50 -4.35
N PHE A 15 -5.37 14.34 -3.59
CA PHE A 15 -6.77 14.67 -3.87
C PHE A 15 -6.95 15.37 -5.23
N ILE A 16 -6.16 16.42 -5.50
CA ILE A 16 -6.20 17.13 -6.78
C ILE A 16 -5.86 16.18 -7.94
N GLY A 17 -4.82 15.36 -7.78
CA GLY A 17 -4.43 14.36 -8.76
C GLY A 17 -5.55 13.35 -9.05
N SER A 18 -6.24 12.88 -8.02
CA SER A 18 -7.35 11.93 -8.19
C SER A 18 -8.52 12.52 -8.99
N ILE A 19 -8.87 13.79 -8.76
CA ILE A 19 -9.91 14.49 -9.52
C ILE A 19 -9.47 14.69 -10.97
N LEU A 20 -8.23 15.12 -11.20
CA LEU A 20 -7.69 15.33 -12.55
C LEU A 20 -7.67 14.03 -13.36
N ILE A 21 -7.25 12.93 -12.76
CA ILE A 21 -7.26 11.61 -13.39
C ILE A 21 -8.70 11.18 -13.69
N ALA A 22 -9.62 11.34 -12.74
CA ALA A 22 -11.02 10.97 -12.93
C ALA A 22 -11.68 11.77 -14.08
N VAL A 23 -11.57 13.09 -14.05
CA VAL A 23 -12.11 13.98 -15.08
C VAL A 23 -11.44 13.70 -16.43
N GLY A 24 -10.12 13.59 -16.46
CA GLY A 24 -9.37 13.26 -17.67
C GLY A 24 -9.76 11.91 -18.26
N SER A 25 -10.01 10.90 -17.44
CA SER A 25 -10.46 9.57 -17.87
C SER A 25 -11.86 9.62 -18.47
N ILE A 26 -12.78 10.38 -17.87
CA ILE A 26 -14.13 10.57 -18.40
C ILE A 26 -14.06 11.26 -19.77
N VAL A 27 -13.30 12.36 -19.87
CA VAL A 27 -13.10 13.08 -21.13
C VAL A 27 -12.47 12.17 -22.19
N TYR A 28 -11.49 11.36 -21.80
CA TYR A 28 -10.84 10.39 -22.69
C TYR A 28 -11.82 9.34 -23.23
N VAL A 29 -12.65 8.74 -22.36
CA VAL A 29 -13.64 7.73 -22.78
C VAL A 29 -14.72 8.36 -23.65
N LEU A 30 -15.21 9.55 -23.29
CA LEU A 30 -16.16 10.29 -24.11
C LEU A 30 -15.57 10.58 -25.49
N TRP A 31 -14.35 11.13 -25.54
CA TRP A 31 -13.65 11.35 -26.80
C TRP A 31 -13.53 10.03 -27.59
N ALA A 32 -13.06 8.94 -26.98
CA ALA A 32 -12.81 7.66 -27.64
C ALA A 32 -14.07 6.97 -28.20
N VAL A 33 -15.22 7.11 -27.54
CA VAL A 33 -16.47 6.40 -27.90
C VAL A 33 -17.39 7.24 -28.79
N LEU A 34 -17.39 8.57 -28.65
CA LEU A 34 -18.30 9.41 -29.43
C LEU A 34 -17.95 9.37 -30.93
N PRO A 35 -18.96 9.31 -31.83
CA PRO A 35 -18.76 9.41 -33.27
C PRO A 35 -18.27 10.80 -33.66
N ASP A 36 -17.56 10.88 -34.80
CA ASP A 36 -16.93 12.11 -35.27
C ASP A 36 -17.96 13.23 -35.49
N GLU A 37 -19.15 12.91 -35.98
CA GLU A 37 -20.23 13.89 -36.20
C GLU A 37 -20.58 14.70 -34.94
N LEU A 38 -20.64 14.03 -33.79
CA LEU A 38 -20.93 14.69 -32.51
C LEU A 38 -19.73 15.51 -32.01
N LEU A 39 -18.51 15.05 -32.24
CA LEU A 39 -17.31 15.83 -31.90
C LEU A 39 -17.22 17.13 -32.73
N HIS A 40 -17.55 17.05 -34.02
CA HIS A 40 -17.57 18.22 -34.91
C HIS A 40 -18.64 19.23 -34.49
N GLN A 41 -19.81 18.78 -34.04
CA GLN A 41 -20.85 19.65 -33.49
C GLN A 41 -20.41 20.36 -32.19
N MET A 42 -19.58 19.69 -31.38
CA MET A 42 -18.98 20.27 -30.17
C MET A 42 -17.76 21.18 -30.45
N HIS A 43 -17.53 21.57 -31.72
CA HIS A 43 -16.37 22.36 -32.16
C HIS A 43 -15.00 21.69 -31.89
N LEU A 44 -14.97 20.37 -31.69
CA LEU A 44 -13.73 19.63 -31.46
C LEU A 44 -13.20 19.07 -32.78
N THR A 45 -12.68 19.96 -33.63
CA THR A 45 -12.23 19.62 -35.00
C THR A 45 -10.77 19.13 -35.05
N TYR A 46 -9.97 19.41 -34.02
CA TYR A 46 -8.56 19.03 -33.95
C TYR A 46 -8.30 18.14 -32.73
N TYR A 47 -8.25 16.84 -32.96
CA TYR A 47 -7.92 15.82 -31.96
C TYR A 47 -6.95 14.80 -32.57
N PRO A 48 -6.17 14.06 -31.76
CA PRO A 48 -5.21 13.07 -32.28
C PRO A 48 -5.91 11.90 -33.00
N ASP A 49 -5.17 11.15 -33.80
CA ASP A 49 -5.71 9.97 -34.49
C ASP A 49 -6.45 9.03 -33.51
N ARG A 50 -7.61 8.51 -33.94
CA ARG A 50 -8.41 7.51 -33.19
C ARG A 50 -7.63 6.27 -32.81
N TYR A 51 -6.52 5.96 -33.49
CA TYR A 51 -5.57 4.93 -33.08
C TYR A 51 -5.18 5.03 -31.59
N TRP A 52 -5.04 6.24 -31.05
CA TRP A 52 -4.68 6.45 -29.65
C TRP A 52 -5.77 6.01 -28.65
N ALA A 53 -7.02 5.86 -29.11
CA ALA A 53 -8.09 5.29 -28.30
C ALA A 53 -7.83 3.80 -27.96
N VAL A 54 -7.09 3.08 -28.81
CA VAL A 54 -6.74 1.67 -28.59
C VAL A 54 -5.31 1.52 -28.08
N ALA A 55 -4.39 2.36 -28.57
CA ALA A 55 -2.99 2.29 -28.16
C ALA A 55 -2.80 2.59 -26.67
N MET A 56 -3.47 3.61 -26.13
CA MET A 56 -3.31 3.98 -24.71
C MET A 56 -3.73 2.84 -23.75
N PRO A 57 -4.90 2.19 -23.89
CA PRO A 57 -5.26 1.02 -23.09
C PRO A 57 -4.29 -0.15 -23.27
N ALA A 58 -3.84 -0.42 -24.49
CA ALA A 58 -2.88 -1.49 -24.76
C ALA A 58 -1.54 -1.25 -24.06
N ILE A 59 -1.02 -0.02 -24.09
CA ILE A 59 0.20 0.39 -23.39
C ILE A 59 0.00 0.27 -21.87
N LEU A 60 -1.15 0.67 -21.34
CA LEU A 60 -1.45 0.56 -19.92
C LEU A 60 -1.46 -0.90 -19.46
N VAL A 61 -2.11 -1.79 -20.20
CA VAL A 61 -2.13 -3.24 -19.90
C VAL A 61 -0.71 -3.82 -19.94
N MET A 62 0.07 -3.49 -20.97
CA MET A 62 1.47 -3.93 -21.07
C MET A 62 2.32 -3.42 -19.90
N PHE A 63 2.13 -2.15 -19.51
CA PHE A 63 2.84 -1.54 -18.39
C PHE A 63 2.47 -2.21 -17.06
N LEU A 64 1.19 -2.45 -16.80
CA LEU A 64 0.74 -3.16 -15.60
C LEU A 64 1.31 -4.57 -15.54
N PHE A 65 1.25 -5.33 -16.64
CA PHE A 65 1.82 -6.67 -16.70
C PHE A 65 3.33 -6.65 -16.41
N HIS A 66 4.06 -5.72 -17.02
CA HIS A 66 5.48 -5.54 -16.77
C HIS A 66 5.77 -5.17 -15.32
N TYR A 67 5.02 -4.21 -14.74
CA TYR A 67 5.14 -3.79 -13.35
C TYR A 67 4.92 -4.96 -12.39
N PHE A 68 3.81 -5.69 -12.50
CA PHE A 68 3.54 -6.82 -11.60
C PHE A 68 4.60 -7.92 -11.72
N THR A 69 4.99 -8.27 -12.95
CA THR A 69 6.00 -9.30 -13.19
C THR A 69 7.35 -8.88 -12.60
N THR A 70 7.79 -7.65 -12.86
CA THR A 70 9.06 -7.15 -12.35
C THR A 70 9.05 -6.98 -10.83
N SER A 71 7.98 -6.45 -10.23
CA SER A 71 7.83 -6.37 -8.77
C SER A 71 7.89 -7.76 -8.13
N TRP A 72 7.20 -8.75 -8.70
CA TRP A 72 7.24 -10.12 -8.21
C TRP A 72 8.65 -10.71 -8.29
N LEU A 73 9.31 -10.59 -9.44
CA LEU A 73 10.69 -11.07 -9.62
C LEU A 73 11.65 -10.36 -8.68
N LEU A 74 11.48 -9.05 -8.47
CA LEU A 74 12.32 -8.27 -7.57
C LEU A 74 12.13 -8.75 -6.13
N VAL A 75 10.90 -8.96 -5.69
CA VAL A 75 10.61 -9.55 -4.36
C VAL A 75 11.27 -10.92 -4.25
N LEU A 76 11.17 -11.80 -5.26
CA LEU A 76 11.83 -13.10 -5.22
C LEU A 76 13.36 -13.03 -5.12
N VAL A 77 13.98 -12.03 -5.75
CA VAL A 77 15.43 -11.84 -5.71
C VAL A 77 15.90 -11.21 -4.40
N THR A 78 15.12 -10.29 -3.82
CA THR A 78 15.49 -9.57 -2.60
C THR A 78 15.05 -10.26 -1.31
N THR A 79 14.13 -11.23 -1.39
CA THR A 79 13.64 -11.97 -0.22
C THR A 79 14.73 -12.89 0.32
N HIS A 80 15.01 -12.75 1.61
CA HIS A 80 15.87 -13.67 2.36
C HIS A 80 15.31 -15.10 2.31
N PRO A 81 16.16 -16.15 2.36
CA PRO A 81 15.65 -17.52 2.39
C PRO A 81 14.72 -17.72 3.59
N LEU A 82 13.66 -18.53 3.44
CA LEU A 82 12.62 -18.74 4.47
C LEU A 82 13.14 -19.28 5.82
N THR A 83 14.40 -19.72 5.85
CA THR A 83 15.10 -20.22 7.04
C THR A 83 15.94 -19.15 7.74
N ASP A 84 16.03 -17.93 7.20
CA ASP A 84 16.79 -16.84 7.79
C ASP A 84 15.99 -16.19 8.94
N GLY A 85 16.60 -16.07 10.11
CA GLY A 85 16.01 -15.38 11.27
C GLY A 85 15.73 -13.90 11.01
N ARG A 86 16.37 -13.30 10.00
CA ARG A 86 16.06 -11.94 9.53
C ARG A 86 14.66 -11.79 8.94
N CYS A 87 14.02 -12.89 8.53
CA CYS A 87 12.60 -12.85 8.15
C CYS A 87 11.66 -12.61 9.35
N VAL A 88 12.17 -12.73 10.58
CA VAL A 88 11.39 -12.57 11.82
C VAL A 88 11.51 -11.15 12.38
N THR A 89 12.65 -10.48 12.19
CA THR A 89 12.92 -9.15 12.74
C THR A 89 13.39 -8.18 11.65
N ASP A 90 12.70 -7.04 11.52
CA ASP A 90 13.11 -5.97 10.61
C ASP A 90 14.32 -5.19 11.16
N VAL A 91 15.13 -4.61 10.28
CA VAL A 91 16.28 -3.75 10.63
C VAL A 91 15.83 -2.51 11.40
N ASP A 92 14.63 -2.00 11.09
CA ASP A 92 14.01 -0.86 11.76
C ASP A 92 13.12 -1.26 12.94
N SER A 93 13.24 -2.50 13.45
CA SER A 93 12.58 -2.88 14.70
C SER A 93 13.04 -1.90 15.78
N LYS A 94 12.12 -1.08 16.30
CA LYS A 94 12.43 -0.22 17.44
C LYS A 94 12.88 -1.15 18.57
N PRO A 95 14.01 -0.85 19.26
CA PRO A 95 14.37 -1.63 20.44
C PRO A 95 13.15 -1.61 21.33
N GLU A 96 12.69 -2.81 21.69
CA GLU A 96 11.53 -3.01 22.54
C GLU A 96 11.74 -2.10 23.74
N LYS A 97 10.98 -1.00 23.79
CA LYS A 97 10.91 -0.23 25.02
C LYS A 97 10.30 -1.23 25.97
N GLU A 98 11.09 -1.77 26.90
CA GLU A 98 10.68 -2.75 27.89
C GLU A 98 9.35 -2.31 28.47
N ILE A 99 8.26 -2.74 27.86
CA ILE A 99 6.98 -2.77 28.53
C ILE A 99 7.17 -4.03 29.33
N GLU A 100 7.71 -3.86 30.54
CA GLU A 100 7.69 -4.92 31.54
C GLU A 100 6.29 -5.51 31.46
N VAL A 101 6.17 -6.81 31.18
CA VAL A 101 4.89 -7.52 31.18
C VAL A 101 4.08 -7.26 32.46
N GLY A 102 4.74 -6.82 33.53
CA GLY A 102 4.12 -6.26 34.74
C GLY A 102 3.27 -5.01 34.53
N ALA A 103 3.60 -4.13 33.57
CA ALA A 103 2.79 -2.97 33.19
C ALA A 103 1.49 -3.37 32.45
N LEU A 104 1.46 -4.55 31.79
CA LEU A 104 0.23 -5.13 31.24
C LEU A 104 -0.65 -5.77 32.33
N ALA A 105 -0.03 -6.19 33.44
CA ALA A 105 -0.71 -6.73 34.62
C ALA A 105 -1.09 -5.65 35.65
N ASP A 106 -0.68 -4.40 35.44
CA ASP A 106 -1.00 -3.29 36.33
C ASP A 106 -2.47 -2.88 36.19
N SER A 107 -3.29 -3.34 37.13
CA SER A 107 -4.72 -3.03 37.24
C SER A 107 -5.04 -1.54 37.50
N SER A 108 -4.02 -0.70 37.68
CA SER A 108 -4.19 0.75 37.86
C SER A 108 -4.71 1.46 36.61
N SER A 109 -4.44 0.89 35.42
CA SER A 109 -4.99 1.35 34.15
C SER A 109 -6.15 0.45 33.72
N SER A 110 -7.33 1.04 33.50
CA SER A 110 -8.54 0.28 33.11
C SER A 110 -8.47 -0.31 31.69
N VAL A 111 -7.47 0.10 30.89
CA VAL A 111 -7.25 -0.36 29.52
C VAL A 111 -5.74 -0.48 29.27
N PRO A 112 -5.23 -1.67 28.89
CA PRO A 112 -3.82 -1.83 28.58
C PRO A 112 -3.44 -1.04 27.33
N PRO A 113 -2.19 -0.55 27.23
CA PRO A 113 -1.71 0.12 26.03
C PRO A 113 -1.79 -0.83 24.82
N TRP A 114 -2.22 -0.31 23.67
CA TRP A 114 -2.20 -1.06 22.42
C TRP A 114 -0.76 -1.15 21.92
N VAL A 115 -0.11 -2.28 22.22
CA VAL A 115 1.25 -2.59 21.81
C VAL A 115 1.32 -3.99 21.25
N ASP A 116 2.18 -4.19 20.25
CA ASP A 116 2.45 -5.52 19.71
C ASP A 116 3.18 -6.37 20.76
N ILE A 117 2.77 -7.64 20.85
CA ILE A 117 3.46 -8.62 21.68
C ILE A 117 4.69 -9.08 20.90
N PRO A 118 5.90 -9.07 21.49
CA PRO A 118 7.09 -9.58 20.82
C PRO A 118 6.89 -11.02 20.40
N VAL A 119 7.36 -11.36 19.20
CA VAL A 119 7.24 -12.70 18.63
C VAL A 119 7.89 -13.77 19.52
N SER A 120 8.93 -13.42 20.27
CA SER A 120 9.57 -14.29 21.26
C SER A 120 8.60 -14.65 22.40
N VAL A 121 7.91 -13.67 22.97
CA VAL A 121 6.92 -13.86 24.04
C VAL A 121 5.71 -14.64 23.52
N ALA A 122 5.18 -14.27 22.34
CA ALA A 122 4.05 -14.98 21.74
C ALA A 122 4.40 -16.44 21.44
N SER A 123 5.58 -16.70 20.86
CA SER A 123 6.07 -18.05 20.59
C SER A 123 6.23 -18.87 21.88
N HIS A 124 6.82 -18.28 22.92
CA HIS A 124 6.99 -18.93 24.22
C HIS A 124 5.64 -19.26 24.88
N LEU A 125 4.66 -18.35 24.83
CA LEU A 125 3.33 -18.62 25.39
C LEU A 125 2.54 -19.68 24.61
N LEU A 126 2.74 -19.75 23.29
CA LEU A 126 1.94 -20.59 22.41
C LEU A 126 2.53 -22.00 22.20
N PHE A 127 3.86 -22.13 22.25
CA PHE A 127 4.58 -23.36 21.93
C PHE A 127 5.32 -24.01 23.09
N GLU A 128 5.48 -23.34 24.25
CA GLU A 128 5.92 -24.08 25.42
C GLU A 128 4.82 -25.03 25.90
N PRO A 129 5.17 -26.24 26.35
CA PRO A 129 4.19 -27.13 26.96
C PRO A 129 3.60 -26.41 28.17
N TRP A 130 2.31 -26.09 28.09
CA TRP A 130 1.54 -25.52 29.19
C TRP A 130 1.67 -26.47 30.39
N ASN A 131 2.63 -26.18 31.28
CA ASN A 131 3.10 -27.14 32.28
C ASN A 131 1.90 -27.74 33.01
N ALA A 132 1.76 -29.07 32.85
CA ALA A 132 0.84 -29.88 33.61
C ALA A 132 1.06 -29.54 35.10
N LYS A 133 -0.03 -29.09 35.73
CA LYS A 133 -0.12 -28.63 37.13
C LYS A 133 1.02 -29.16 38.01
N VAL A 134 1.81 -28.22 38.52
CA VAL A 134 2.58 -28.37 39.76
C VAL A 134 1.66 -29.06 40.78
N ARG A 135 2.02 -30.28 41.18
CA ARG A 135 1.37 -31.04 42.25
C ARG A 135 2.21 -30.94 43.51
#